data_AF-A0A661YIX4-F1
#
_entry.id   AF-A0A661YIX4-F1
#
_cell.length_a   1.000
_cell.length_b   1.000
_cell.length_c   1.000
_cell.angle_alpha   90.00
_cell.angle_beta   90.00
_cell.angle_gamma   90.00
#
_symmetry.space_group_name_H-M   'P 1'
#
loop_
_entity.id
_entity.type
_entity.pdbx_description
1 polymer ?
#
loop_
_entity_poly.entity_id
_entity_poly.type
_entity_poly.pdbx_seq_one_letter_code
_entity_poly.pdbx_strand_id
1 'polypeptide(L)'
;MIIVSLFSGGCNSQDPVESPVNRKAYAAGKFYAGNSASLEADLQQLFEKAKEKEYDHVQAIIVPHAGYPYSGLVAASGYNQIDPD
;
A
#
# COMPACT_ATOMS: atom_id res chain seq x y z
N MET A 1 -37.37 16.40 22.24
CA MET A 1 -36.57 16.47 20.99
C MET A 1 -35.12 16.68 21.39
N ILE A 2 -34.29 15.64 21.30
CA ILE A 2 -32.85 15.75 21.51
C ILE A 2 -32.25 16.10 20.14
N ILE A 3 -31.68 17.29 20.02
CA ILE A 3 -30.93 17.70 18.83
C ILE A 3 -29.55 17.03 18.94
N VAL A 4 -29.35 16.00 18.12
CA VAL A 4 -28.02 15.41 17.89
C VAL A 4 -27.28 16.34 16.93
N SER A 5 -26.35 17.12 17.46
CA SER A 5 -25.41 17.90 16.65
C SER A 5 -24.42 16.94 15.98
N LEU A 6 -24.58 16.75 14.68
CA LEU A 6 -23.60 16.10 13.82
C LEU A 6 -22.36 17.00 13.73
N PHE A 7 -21.27 16.60 14.37
CA PHE A 7 -19.96 17.23 14.16
C PHE A 7 -19.46 16.86 12.76
N SER A 8 -19.40 17.86 11.87
CA SER A 8 -18.75 17.76 10.56
C SER A 8 -17.24 17.67 10.75
N GLY A 9 -16.69 16.46 10.81
CA GLY A 9 -15.25 16.23 10.67
C GLY A 9 -14.83 16.61 9.25
N GLY A 10 -14.07 17.68 9.10
CA GLY A 10 -13.52 18.11 7.81
C GLY A 10 -12.56 17.07 7.25
N CYS A 11 -12.87 16.53 6.08
CA CYS A 11 -11.94 15.73 5.29
C CYS A 11 -11.13 16.71 4.42
N ASN A 12 -9.84 16.92 4.73
CA ASN A 12 -8.95 17.64 3.81
C ASN A 12 -8.57 16.68 2.67
N SER A 13 -9.38 16.66 1.61
CA SER A 13 -8.97 16.04 0.34
C SER A 13 -7.82 16.84 -0.28
N GLN A 14 -7.07 16.19 -1.18
CA GLN A 14 -6.02 16.88 -1.93
C GLN A 14 -6.65 18.02 -2.74
N ASP A 15 -6.11 19.23 -2.58
CA ASP A 15 -6.52 20.38 -3.38
C ASP A 15 -6.24 20.10 -4.86
N PRO A 16 -7.09 20.57 -5.79
CA PRO A 16 -6.84 20.43 -7.21
C PRO A 16 -5.54 21.15 -7.57
N VAL A 17 -4.52 20.38 -7.95
CA VAL A 17 -3.23 20.93 -8.40
C VAL A 17 -3.33 21.26 -9.88
N GLU A 18 -3.02 22.50 -10.26
CA GLU A 18 -3.08 22.97 -11.67
C GLU A 18 -2.11 22.24 -12.61
N SER A 19 -1.14 21.49 -12.07
CA SER A 19 -0.26 20.59 -12.83
C SER A 19 0.16 19.37 -12.00
N PRO A 20 0.42 18.20 -12.61
CA PRO A 20 0.83 17.00 -11.87
C PRO A 20 2.18 17.23 -11.18
N VAL A 21 2.21 17.20 -9.85
CA VAL A 21 3.44 17.31 -9.07
C VAL A 21 3.97 15.91 -8.75
N ASN A 22 5.27 15.68 -8.98
CA ASN A 22 5.92 14.44 -8.57
C ASN A 22 6.02 14.36 -7.03
N ARG A 23 5.16 13.55 -6.41
CA ARG A 23 5.12 13.36 -4.95
C ARG A 23 6.28 12.48 -4.50
N LYS A 24 7.21 13.07 -3.73
CA LYS A 24 8.33 12.31 -3.16
C LYS A 24 7.87 11.21 -2.20
N ALA A 25 8.56 10.07 -2.24
CA ALA A 25 8.33 8.93 -1.38
C ALA A 25 8.73 9.22 0.08
N TYR A 26 7.76 9.58 0.93
CA TYR A 26 8.01 9.98 2.32
C TYR A 26 8.54 8.84 3.23
N ALA A 27 8.16 7.60 2.94
CA ALA A 27 8.45 6.43 3.78
C ALA A 27 9.71 5.64 3.36
N ALA A 28 10.32 6.01 2.23
CA ALA A 28 11.55 5.40 1.75
C ALA A 28 12.69 5.62 2.76
N GLY A 29 13.44 4.55 3.06
CA GLY A 29 14.47 4.53 4.10
C GLY A 29 13.94 4.49 5.53
N LYS A 30 12.62 4.40 5.72
CA LYS A 30 11.97 4.28 7.05
C LYS A 30 11.18 2.98 7.17
N PHE A 31 10.23 2.78 6.26
CA PHE A 31 9.33 1.61 6.29
C PHE A 31 9.77 0.51 5.31
N TYR A 32 10.53 0.89 4.30
CA TYR A 32 11.14 0.03 3.29
C TYR A 32 12.47 0.64 2.85
N ALA A 33 13.29 -0.13 2.14
CA ALA A 33 14.62 0.31 1.70
C ALA A 33 14.55 1.60 0.86
N GLY A 34 15.46 2.54 1.12
CA GLY A 34 15.47 3.85 0.46
C GLY A 34 16.10 3.88 -0.94
N ASN A 35 16.81 2.81 -1.32
CA ASN A 35 17.45 2.67 -2.62
C ASN A 35 16.78 1.53 -3.41
N SER A 36 16.77 1.64 -4.75
CA SER A 36 16.05 0.72 -5.61
C SER A 36 16.59 -0.71 -5.53
N ALA A 37 17.91 -0.89 -5.58
CA ALA A 37 18.54 -2.21 -5.62
C ALA A 37 18.20 -3.04 -4.35
N SER A 38 18.27 -2.42 -3.17
CA SER A 38 17.87 -3.09 -1.92
C SER A 38 16.37 -3.34 -1.87
N LEU A 39 15.55 -2.38 -2.34
CA LEU A 39 14.10 -2.55 -2.36
C LEU A 39 13.67 -3.71 -3.26
N GLU A 40 14.29 -3.84 -4.43
CA GLU A 40 14.04 -4.95 -5.37
C GLU A 40 14.43 -6.30 -4.75
N ALA A 41 15.59 -6.38 -4.10
CA ALA A 41 16.01 -7.59 -3.42
C ALA A 41 15.06 -7.97 -2.26
N ASP A 42 14.63 -6.99 -1.47
CA ASP A 42 13.65 -7.19 -0.40
C ASP A 42 12.32 -7.72 -0.98
N LEU A 43 11.81 -7.09 -2.04
CA LEU A 43 10.57 -7.51 -2.69
C LEU A 43 10.68 -8.91 -3.27
N GLN A 44 11.78 -9.24 -3.97
CA GLN A 44 11.99 -10.58 -4.50
C GLN A 44 11.91 -11.65 -3.39
N GLN A 45 12.60 -11.44 -2.27
CA GLN A 45 12.56 -12.38 -1.14
C GLN A 45 11.16 -12.50 -0.51
N LEU A 46 10.39 -11.41 -0.48
CA LEU A 46 9.02 -11.41 0.03
C LEU A 46 8.08 -12.18 -0.90
N PHE A 47 8.18 -11.97 -2.21
CA PHE A 47 7.36 -12.67 -3.21
C PHE A 47 7.74 -14.14 -3.38
N GLU A 48 9.02 -14.51 -3.23
CA GLU A 48 9.46 -15.92 -3.18
C GLU A 48 8.81 -16.72 -2.05
N LYS A 49 8.44 -16.04 -0.95
CA LYS A 49 7.80 -16.65 0.23
C LYS A 49 6.30 -16.39 0.28
N ALA A 50 5.76 -15.58 -0.63
CA ALA A 50 4.37 -15.18 -0.63
C ALA A 50 3.47 -16.40 -0.83
N LYS A 51 2.24 -16.30 -0.34
CA LYS A 51 1.21 -17.29 -0.63
C LYS A 51 1.04 -17.43 -2.14
N GLU A 52 0.99 -18.67 -2.63
CA GLU A 52 0.73 -18.95 -4.04
C GLU A 52 -0.61 -18.35 -4.48
N LYS A 53 -0.73 -18.09 -5.79
CA LYS A 53 -1.95 -17.54 -6.38
C LYS A 53 -3.09 -18.55 -6.28
N GLU A 54 -4.23 -18.12 -5.76
CA GLU A 54 -5.43 -18.95 -5.56
C GLU A 54 -6.67 -18.43 -6.31
N TYR A 55 -6.65 -17.18 -6.77
CA TYR A 55 -7.80 -16.51 -7.35
C TYR A 55 -7.43 -15.88 -8.69
N ASP A 56 -8.33 -15.94 -9.67
CA ASP A 56 -8.23 -15.21 -10.93
C ASP A 56 -9.27 -14.08 -10.96
N HIS A 57 -9.05 -13.06 -11.79
CA HIS A 57 -9.96 -11.92 -11.98
C HIS A 57 -10.22 -11.13 -10.69
N VAL A 58 -9.20 -11.02 -9.83
CA VAL A 58 -9.28 -10.33 -8.52
C VAL A 58 -9.59 -8.85 -8.73
N GLN A 59 -10.72 -8.40 -8.19
CA GLN A 59 -11.16 -7.00 -8.27
C GLN A 59 -10.57 -6.10 -7.18
N ALA A 60 -10.27 -6.67 -6.02
CA ALA A 60 -9.75 -5.92 -4.87
C ALA A 60 -8.98 -6.83 -3.91
N ILE A 61 -8.00 -6.26 -3.23
CA ILE A 61 -7.25 -6.88 -2.12
C ILE A 61 -7.23 -5.94 -0.92
N ILE A 62 -7.10 -6.50 0.28
CA ILE A 62 -6.86 -5.74 1.52
C ILE A 62 -5.51 -6.18 2.07
N VAL A 63 -4.59 -5.24 2.22
CA VAL A 63 -3.22 -5.49 2.69
C VAL A 63 -2.85 -4.56 3.85
N PRO A 64 -1.97 -5.01 4.76
CA PRO A 64 -1.41 -4.13 5.79
C PRO A 64 -0.48 -3.06 5.19
N HIS A 65 -0.23 -1.98 5.92
CA HIS A 65 0.59 -0.85 5.48
C HIS A 65 1.76 -0.51 6.43
N ALA A 66 2.13 -1.43 7.33
CA ALA A 66 3.26 -1.24 8.22
C ALA A 66 4.59 -1.43 7.47
N GLY A 67 5.72 -1.22 8.16
CA GLY A 67 7.04 -1.49 7.57
C GLY A 67 7.18 -2.91 7.01
N TYR A 68 7.95 -3.05 5.94
CA TYR A 68 8.15 -4.32 5.24
C TYR A 68 8.67 -5.44 6.15
N PRO A 69 9.56 -5.19 7.13
CA PRO A 69 9.99 -6.23 8.07
C PRO A 69 8.84 -6.84 8.89
N TYR A 70 7.74 -6.11 9.09
CA TYR A 70 6.61 -6.54 9.91
C TYR A 70 5.44 -7.06 9.09
N SER A 71 5.21 -6.48 7.91
CA SER A 71 3.98 -6.73 7.15
C SER A 71 4.19 -7.07 5.68
N GLY A 72 5.45 -7.03 5.20
CA GLY A 72 5.79 -7.24 3.80
C GLY A 72 5.33 -8.58 3.26
N LEU A 73 5.48 -9.67 4.03
CA LEU A 73 5.09 -11.00 3.57
C LEU A 73 3.58 -11.16 3.40
N VAL A 74 2.80 -10.57 4.31
CA VAL A 74 1.32 -10.60 4.24
C VAL A 74 0.86 -9.74 3.07
N ALA A 75 1.45 -8.56 2.88
CA ALA A 75 1.16 -7.71 1.73
C ALA A 75 1.52 -8.41 0.41
N ALA A 76 2.72 -8.99 0.30
CA ALA A 76 3.17 -9.72 -0.89
C ALA A 76 2.23 -10.88 -1.22
N SER A 77 1.77 -11.63 -0.21
CA SER A 77 0.77 -12.70 -0.39
C SER A 77 -0.54 -12.20 -0.99
N GLY A 78 -1.01 -11.02 -0.59
CA GLY A 78 -2.20 -10.38 -1.17
C GLY A 78 -1.96 -9.88 -2.59
N TYR A 79 -0.83 -9.22 -2.85
CA TYR A 79 -0.47 -8.75 -4.19
C TYR A 79 -0.27 -9.91 -5.17
N ASN A 80 0.25 -11.05 -4.72
CA ASN A 80 0.45 -12.25 -5.55
C ASN A 80 -0.87 -12.89 -6.02
N GLN A 81 -2.02 -12.42 -5.53
CA GLN A 81 -3.33 -12.85 -6.00
C GLN A 81 -3.82 -12.07 -7.23
N ILE A 82 -3.15 -10.96 -7.58
CA ILE A 82 -3.52 -10.15 -8.74
C ILE A 82 -3.08 -10.87 -10.01
N ASP A 83 -3.91 -10.84 -11.05
CA ASP A 83 -3.55 -11.40 -12.35
C ASP A 83 -2.28 -10.70 -12.89
N PRO A 84 -1.25 -11.45 -13.31
CA PRO A 84 -0.18 -10.87 -14.10
C PRO A 84 -0.76 -10.45 -15.45
N ASP A 85 -0.41 -9.24 -15.92
CA ASP A 85 -0.90 -8.67 -17.18
C ASP A 85 -0.82 -9.63 -18.39
#